data_AF-A0A520AR44-F1
#
_entry.id   AF-A0A520AR44-F1
#
_cell.length_a   1.000
_cell.length_b   1.000
_cell.length_c   1.000
_cell.angle_alpha   90.00
_cell.angle_beta   90.00
_cell.angle_gamma   90.00
#
_symmetry.space_group_name_H-M   'P 1'
#
loop_
_entity.id
_entity.type
_entity.pdbx_description
1 polymer ?
#
loop_
_entity_poly.entity_id
_entity_poly.type
_entity_poly.pdbx_seq_one_letter_code
_entity_poly.pdbx_strand_id
1 'polypeptide(L)' 'MKTYRLEFTQKIPVDLDTAWDFFSSPLNLSEITPKDMTFDVTSPITKETKMYPGMIITYRVSPLLG' A
#
# COMPACT_ATOMS: atom_id res chain seq x y z
N MET A 1 -7.47 -26.46 -11.17
CA MET A 1 -6.78 -25.15 -11.25
C MET A 1 -5.74 -25.12 -10.14
N LYS A 2 -4.48 -24.73 -10.41
CA LYS A 2 -3.45 -24.64 -9.36
C LYS A 2 -3.47 -23.24 -8.77
N THR A 3 -3.53 -23.15 -7.44
CA THR A 3 -3.48 -21.88 -6.70
C THR A 3 -2.05 -21.67 -6.21
N TYR A 4 -1.50 -20.48 -6.43
CA TYR A 4 -0.19 -20.08 -5.95
C TYR A 4 -0.37 -19.02 -4.85
N ARG A 5 0.34 -19.18 -3.74
CA ARG A 5 0.36 -18.23 -2.61
C ARG A 5 1.79 -17.74 -2.42
N LEU A 6 1.93 -16.42 -2.28
CA LEU A 6 3.18 -15.77 -1.91
C LEU A 6 3.02 -15.22 -0.49
N GLU A 7 3.96 -15.51 0.39
CA GLU A 7 3.92 -15.12 1.80
C GLU A 7 5.28 -14.63 2.25
N PHE A 8 5.30 -13.49 2.93
CA PHE A 8 6.51 -12.89 3.48
C PHE A 8 6.22 -12.37 4.89
N THR A 9 7.26 -12.31 5.72
CA THR A 9 7.21 -11.73 7.06
C THR A 9 8.43 -10.83 7.25
N GLN A 10 8.20 -9.61 7.71
CA GLN A 10 9.24 -8.64 8.03
C GLN A 10 9.01 -8.10 9.44
N LYS A 11 10.09 -7.94 10.21
CA LYS A 11 10.06 -7.24 11.50
C LYS A 11 10.53 -5.81 11.30
N ILE A 12 9.73 -4.86 11.73
CA ILE A 12 10.02 -3.42 11.62
C ILE A 12 10.21 -2.89 13.05
N PRO A 13 11.22 -2.05 13.34
CA PRO A 13 11.49 -1.55 14.69
C PRO A 13 10.58 -0.37 15.06
N VAL A 14 9.26 -0.60 15.04
CA VAL A 14 8.23 0.38 15.42
C VAL A 14 7.12 -0.30 16.22
N ASP A 15 6.38 0.46 17.02
CA ASP A 15 5.18 -0.03 17.69
C ASP A 15 4.00 -0.19 16.71
N LEU A 16 2.97 -0.90 17.16
CA LEU A 16 1.82 -1.24 16.34
C LEU A 16 1.01 -0.01 15.92
N ASP A 17 0.85 0.97 16.81
CA ASP A 17 0.04 2.16 16.54
C ASP A 17 0.71 3.03 15.47
N THR A 18 2.02 3.21 15.58
CA THR A 18 2.84 3.89 14.56
C THR A 18 2.77 3.16 13.22
N ALA A 19 2.88 1.83 13.21
CA ALA A 19 2.74 1.06 11.98
C ALA A 19 1.35 1.21 11.36
N TRP A 20 0.29 1.11 12.18
CA TRP A 20 -1.09 1.22 11.71
C TRP A 20 -1.40 2.62 11.18
N ASP A 21 -0.93 3.69 11.85
CA ASP A 21 -1.10 5.06 11.37
C ASP A 21 -0.50 5.25 9.97
N PHE A 22 0.67 4.65 9.73
CA PHE A 22 1.31 4.65 8.43
C PHE A 22 0.53 3.86 7.37
N PHE A 23 0.22 2.58 7.63
CA PHE A 23 -0.42 1.70 6.65
C PHE A 23 -1.90 2.02 6.40
N SER A 24 -2.57 2.67 7.35
CA SER A 24 -3.94 3.15 7.17
C SER A 24 -4.03 4.35 6.24
N SER A 25 -2.93 4.99 5.85
CA SER A 25 -2.93 6.00 4.80
C SER A 25 -2.64 5.35 3.44
N PRO A 26 -3.60 5.34 2.51
CA PRO A 26 -3.39 4.74 1.19
C PRO A 26 -2.30 5.44 0.37
N LEU A 27 -2.01 6.72 0.66
CA LEU A 27 -0.93 7.47 0.02
C LEU A 27 0.46 7.02 0.48
N ASN A 28 0.58 6.42 1.67
CA ASN A 28 1.87 5.93 2.15
C ASN A 28 2.31 4.62 1.47
N LEU A 29 1.39 3.96 0.75
CA LEU A 29 1.71 2.75 -0.01
C LEU A 29 2.67 3.05 -1.18
N SER A 30 2.63 4.26 -1.74
CA SER A 30 3.61 4.67 -2.77
C SER A 30 5.01 4.87 -2.19
N GLU A 31 5.14 5.30 -0.93
CA GLU A 31 6.44 5.56 -0.28
C GLU A 31 7.25 4.28 -0.03
N ILE A 32 6.55 3.15 0.19
CA ILE A 32 7.17 1.82 0.37
C ILE A 32 7.30 1.05 -0.95
N THR A 33 6.76 1.60 -2.04
CA THR A 33 6.89 1.00 -3.37
C THR A 33 8.29 1.30 -3.91
N PRO A 34 9.01 0.31 -4.47
CA PRO A 34 10.32 0.54 -5.08
C PRO A 34 10.29 1.68 -6.10
N LYS A 35 11.35 2.50 -6.15
CA LYS A 35 11.42 3.71 -6.99
C LYS A 35 11.32 3.44 -8.50
N ASP A 36 11.63 2.23 -8.91
CA ASP A 36 11.53 1.72 -10.27
C ASP A 36 10.10 1.28 -10.65
N MET A 37 9.16 1.36 -9.71
CA MET A 37 7.74 1.10 -9.91
C MET A 37 6.92 2.37 -9.67
N THR A 38 6.02 2.67 -10.59
CA THR A 38 4.97 3.69 -10.41
C THR A 38 3.86 3.13 -9.54
N PHE A 39 3.36 3.93 -8.61
CA PHE A 39 2.17 3.65 -7.82
C PHE A 39 1.21 4.84 -7.89
N ASP A 40 0.21 4.75 -8.75
CA ASP A 40 -0.77 5.82 -8.97
C ASP A 40 -2.11 5.46 -8.33
N VAL A 41 -2.52 6.23 -7.33
CA VAL A 41 -3.86 6.06 -6.76
C VAL A 41 -4.90 6.68 -7.68
N THR A 42 -5.93 5.91 -8.03
CA THR A 42 -6.99 6.32 -8.96
C THR A 42 -8.33 6.62 -8.28
N SER A 43 -8.45 6.29 -7.00
CA SER A 43 -9.58 6.71 -6.17
C SER A 43 -9.41 8.14 -5.65
N PRO A 44 -10.49 8.91 -5.46
CA PRO A 44 -10.43 10.26 -4.89
C PRO A 44 -10.15 10.17 -3.38
N ILE A 45 -8.88 10.15 -3.01
CA ILE A 45 -8.42 10.13 -1.62
C ILE A 45 -7.62 11.39 -1.29
N THR A 46 -7.78 11.89 -0.07
CA THR A 46 -7.03 13.02 0.46
C THR A 46 -5.95 12.54 1.45
N LYS A 47 -5.06 13.44 1.88
CA LYS A 47 -4.02 13.12 2.87
C LYS A 47 -4.59 12.75 4.24
N GLU A 48 -5.80 13.21 4.52
CA GLU A 48 -6.54 12.95 5.76
C GLU A 48 -7.34 11.64 5.69
N THR A 49 -7.39 11.00 4.51
CA THR A 49 -8.15 9.76 4.34
C THR A 49 -7.46 8.60 5.05
N LYS A 50 -8.11 8.06 6.07
CA LYS A 50 -7.70 6.85 6.77
C LYS A 50 -8.54 5.65 6.32
N MET A 51 -7.88 4.53 6.05
CA MET A 51 -8.51 3.27 5.71
C MET A 51 -9.33 2.76 6.89
N TYR A 52 -10.52 2.25 6.57
CA TYR A 52 -11.43 1.64 7.52
C TYR A 52 -11.91 0.29 6.99
N PRO A 53 -12.42 -0.60 7.86
CA PRO A 53 -12.89 -1.91 7.45
C PRO A 53 -13.95 -1.82 6.34
N GLY A 54 -13.71 -2.51 5.22
CA GLY A 54 -14.62 -2.51 4.07
C GLY A 54 -14.37 -1.39 3.04
N MET A 55 -13.42 -0.49 3.28
CA MET A 55 -13.01 0.51 2.28
C MET A 55 -12.36 -0.17 1.08
N ILE A 56 -12.80 0.20 -0.13
CA ILE A 56 -12.19 -0.21 -1.39
C ILE A 56 -11.47 1.00 -1.99
N ILE A 57 -10.19 0.82 -2.31
CA ILE A 57 -9.39 1.79 -3.06
C ILE A 57 -8.89 1.14 -4.35
N THR A 58 -8.69 1.96 -5.36
CA THR A 58 -8.14 1.57 -6.65
C THR A 58 -6.82 2.26 -6.89
N TYR A 59 -5.84 1.52 -7.38
CA TYR A 59 -4.52 2.02 -7.72
C TYR A 59 -3.96 1.27 -8.93
N ARG A 60 -2.98 1.87 -9.60
CA ARG A 60 -2.23 1.30 -10.72
C ARG A 60 -0.78 1.14 -10.28
N VAL A 61 -0.23 -0.06 -10.48
CA VAL A 61 1.19 -0.36 -10.25
C VAL A 61 1.81 -0.83 -11.55
N SER A 62 2.94 -0.23 -11.96
CA SER A 62 3.67 -0.61 -13.17
C SER A 62 5.17 -0.31 -13.07
N PRO A 63 6.06 -1.03 -13.77
CA PRO A 63 7.44 -0.62 -13.94
C PRO A 63 7.55 0.74 -14.66
N LEU A 64 8.60 1.52 -14.41
CA LEU A 64 8.80 2.81 -15.08
C LEU A 64 9.03 2.70 -16.61
N LEU A 65 9.57 1.58 -17.08
CA LEU A 65 9.99 1.37 -18.48
C LEU A 65 9.13 0.33 -19.23
N GLY A 66 7.95 0.00 -18.72
CA GLY A 66 7.07 -1.06 -19.25
C GLY A 66 5.64 -0.58 -19.50
#